data_AF-A0A6N6VKF7-F1
#
_entry.id   AF-A0A6N6VKF7-F1
#
_cell.length_a   1.000
_cell.length_b   1.000
_cell.length_c   1.000
_cell.angle_alpha   90.00
_cell.angle_beta   90.00
_cell.angle_gamma   90.00
#
_symmetry.space_group_name_H-M   'P 1'
#
loop_
_entity.id
_entity.type
_entity.pdbx_description
1 polymer ?
#
loop_
_entity_poly.entity_id
_entity_poly.type
_entity_poly.pdbx_seq_one_letter_code
_entity_poly.pdbx_strand_id
1 'polypeptide(L)'
;MNRQRPTKKRSLWFCIALSAIATLASASHGNASPCEGVDRSLTTERKAALAPAISQQLHLPKVTVLQSFRDNDWSIIYVQTFVSDETFLFFSGDPLNNHYITKWSGGASPSEEKDIKVWMKKNLPDIPEKLAGCFAYHVTRDRDM
;
A
#
# COMPACT_ATOMS: atom_id res chain seq x y z
N MET A 1 -33.09 -67.83 60.14
CA MET A 1 -32.66 -66.84 61.16
C MET A 1 -32.42 -65.51 60.47
N ASN A 2 -33.23 -64.52 60.79
CA ASN A 2 -33.37 -63.24 60.10
C ASN A 2 -32.70 -62.14 60.95
N ARG A 3 -31.77 -61.36 60.39
CA ARG A 3 -31.32 -60.09 60.99
C ARG A 3 -31.26 -59.00 59.93
N GLN A 4 -32.08 -57.97 60.14
CA GLN A 4 -32.22 -56.78 59.31
C GLN A 4 -31.11 -55.74 59.59
N ARG A 5 -30.65 -55.13 58.49
CA ARG A 5 -30.27 -53.72 58.17
C ARG A 5 -29.83 -52.76 59.30
N PRO A 6 -28.92 -51.80 58.99
CA PRO A 6 -29.40 -50.51 58.47
C PRO A 6 -28.56 -49.88 57.33
N THR A 7 -29.25 -48.95 56.68
CA THR A 7 -28.94 -48.13 55.50
C THR A 7 -27.93 -47.00 55.76
N LYS A 8 -27.14 -46.65 54.73
CA LYS A 8 -26.60 -45.29 54.57
C LYS A 8 -26.69 -44.84 53.11
N LYS A 9 -27.62 -43.92 52.85
CA LYS A 9 -27.68 -43.10 51.63
C LYS A 9 -26.42 -42.24 51.55
N ARG A 10 -25.84 -42.06 50.37
CA ARG A 10 -25.14 -40.82 50.02
C ARG A 10 -24.85 -40.69 48.52
N SER A 11 -25.19 -39.48 48.06
CA SER A 11 -24.55 -38.72 46.98
C SER A 11 -24.78 -39.18 45.55
N LEU A 12 -25.86 -38.58 45.01
CA LEU A 12 -26.08 -38.26 43.61
C LEU A 12 -24.88 -37.48 43.05
N TRP A 13 -24.18 -38.01 42.05
CA TRP A 13 -23.24 -37.26 41.21
C TRP A 13 -23.66 -37.40 39.75
N PHE A 14 -24.03 -36.25 39.19
CA PHE A 14 -24.33 -35.98 37.79
C PHE A 14 -23.10 -36.23 36.90
N CYS A 15 -23.31 -36.83 35.73
CA CYS A 15 -22.43 -36.62 34.57
C CYS A 15 -23.32 -36.41 33.32
N ILE A 16 -23.75 -35.17 33.11
CA ILE A 16 -24.29 -34.72 31.82
C ILE A 16 -23.07 -34.46 30.93
N ALA A 17 -22.89 -35.27 29.88
CA ALA A 17 -21.90 -35.01 28.85
C ALA A 17 -22.48 -33.98 27.85
N LEU A 18 -21.94 -32.76 27.87
CA LEU A 18 -22.24 -31.71 26.88
C LEU A 18 -21.01 -31.53 25.99
N SER A 19 -21.05 -32.08 24.77
CA SER A 19 -20.01 -31.85 23.75
C SER A 19 -20.12 -30.43 23.21
N ALA A 20 -19.17 -29.57 23.59
CA ALA A 20 -19.01 -28.25 23.00
C ALA A 20 -18.17 -28.36 21.72
N ILE A 21 -18.79 -28.15 20.55
CA ILE A 21 -18.09 -28.02 19.26
C ILE A 21 -17.58 -26.57 19.18
N ALA A 22 -16.27 -26.38 19.35
CA ALA A 22 -15.62 -25.09 19.15
C ALA A 22 -15.38 -24.86 17.65
N THR A 23 -16.23 -24.07 17.00
CA THR A 23 -15.97 -23.54 15.66
C THR A 23 -14.89 -22.46 15.73
N LEU A 24 -13.67 -22.81 15.31
CA LEU A 24 -12.59 -21.85 15.08
C LEU A 24 -12.96 -20.98 13.86
N ALA A 25 -13.44 -19.76 14.11
CA ALA A 25 -13.54 -18.74 13.08
C ALA A 25 -12.13 -18.21 12.79
N SER A 26 -11.54 -18.63 11.66
CA SER A 26 -10.29 -18.05 11.16
C SER A 26 -10.56 -16.63 10.67
N ALA A 27 -10.14 -15.63 11.44
CA ALA A 27 -10.07 -14.26 10.95
C ALA A 27 -8.89 -14.16 9.96
N SER A 28 -9.22 -14.14 8.66
CA SER A 28 -8.26 -13.85 7.60
C SER A 28 -7.78 -12.40 7.75
N HIS A 29 -6.58 -12.23 8.33
CA HIS A 29 -5.90 -10.94 8.32
C HIS A 29 -5.32 -10.75 6.92
N GLY A 30 -6.07 -10.10 6.03
CA GLY A 30 -5.50 -9.62 4.78
C GLY A 30 -4.41 -8.60 5.11
N ASN A 31 -3.16 -8.85 4.70
CA ASN A 31 -2.13 -7.83 4.76
C ASN A 31 -2.54 -6.70 3.82
N ALA A 32 -2.95 -5.57 4.39
CA ALA A 32 -3.19 -4.34 3.67
C ALA A 32 -1.98 -4.02 2.77
N SER A 33 -2.24 -3.74 1.49
CA SER A 33 -1.18 -3.28 0.59
C SER A 33 -0.59 -1.98 1.13
N PRO A 34 0.73 -1.75 1.03
CA PRO A 34 1.33 -0.46 1.38
C PRO A 34 0.72 0.74 0.62
N CYS A 35 0.02 0.47 -0.48
CA CYS A 35 -0.70 1.46 -1.28
C CYS A 35 -2.16 1.68 -0.86
N GLU A 36 -2.66 1.02 0.18
CA GLU A 36 -4.03 1.23 0.63
C GLU A 36 -4.27 2.69 1.06
N GLY A 37 -5.27 3.33 0.46
CA GLY A 37 -5.60 4.73 0.69
C GLY A 37 -4.71 5.75 -0.04
N VAL A 38 -3.77 5.31 -0.88
CA VAL A 38 -3.11 6.18 -1.85
C VAL A 38 -4.03 6.34 -3.05
N ASP A 39 -4.35 7.59 -3.40
CA ASP A 39 -5.19 7.90 -4.55
C ASP A 39 -4.38 7.69 -5.84
N ARG A 40 -4.79 6.68 -6.62
CA ARG A 40 -4.23 6.35 -7.94
C ARG A 40 -5.11 6.81 -9.09
N SER A 41 -6.19 7.57 -8.82
CA SER A 41 -7.09 8.04 -9.85
C SER A 41 -6.39 8.99 -10.82
N LEU A 42 -6.61 8.78 -12.11
CA LEU A 42 -6.01 9.60 -13.16
C LEU A 42 -6.93 9.66 -14.39
N THR A 43 -7.82 10.65 -14.38
CA THR A 43 -8.76 10.93 -15.46
C THR A 43 -8.07 11.42 -16.73
N THR A 44 -8.71 11.26 -17.89
CA THR A 44 -8.22 11.77 -19.18
C THR A 44 -7.99 13.28 -19.17
N GLU A 45 -8.89 14.04 -18.56
CA GLU A 45 -8.79 15.51 -18.44
C GLU A 45 -7.55 15.91 -17.64
N ARG A 46 -7.31 15.20 -16.53
CA ARG A 46 -6.11 15.41 -15.70
C ARG A 46 -4.83 15.04 -16.44
N LYS A 47 -4.80 13.95 -17.23
CA LYS A 47 -3.65 13.63 -18.10
C LYS A 47 -3.38 14.75 -19.11
N ALA A 48 -4.43 15.25 -19.77
CA ALA A 48 -4.33 16.32 -20.76
C ALA A 48 -3.81 17.64 -20.16
N ALA A 49 -4.19 17.97 -18.92
CA ALA A 49 -3.66 19.14 -18.22
C ALA A 49 -2.20 18.95 -17.78
N LEU A 50 -1.85 17.78 -17.25
CA LEU A 50 -0.52 17.50 -16.70
C LEU A 50 0.55 17.39 -17.79
N ALA A 51 0.25 16.76 -18.93
CA ALA A 51 1.24 16.49 -19.98
C ALA A 51 2.01 17.73 -20.47
N PRO A 52 1.36 18.85 -20.90
CA PRO A 52 2.09 20.03 -21.36
C PRO A 52 2.87 20.72 -20.22
N ALA A 53 2.33 20.74 -19.00
CA ALA A 53 3.01 21.32 -17.86
C ALA A 53 4.30 20.54 -17.53
N ILE A 54 4.23 19.21 -17.52
CA ILE A 54 5.38 18.35 -17.24
C ILE A 54 6.40 18.39 -18.38
N SER A 55 5.97 18.36 -19.64
CA SER A 55 6.92 18.44 -20.78
C SER A 55 7.70 19.75 -20.75
N GLN A 56 7.07 20.85 -20.36
CA GLN A 56 7.74 22.13 -20.18
C GLN A 56 8.80 22.05 -19.07
N GLN A 57 8.48 21.52 -17.89
CA GLN A 57 9.44 21.38 -16.79
C GLN A 57 10.64 20.49 -17.18
N LEU A 58 10.40 19.44 -17.95
CA LEU A 58 11.44 18.53 -18.42
C LEU A 58 12.19 19.02 -19.66
N HIS A 59 11.79 20.15 -20.27
CA HIS A 59 12.33 20.65 -21.54
C HIS A 59 12.25 19.61 -22.67
N LEU A 60 11.12 18.89 -22.73
CA LEU A 60 10.86 17.86 -23.73
C LEU A 60 9.76 18.31 -24.70
N PRO A 61 9.78 17.83 -25.96
CA PRO A 61 8.74 18.17 -26.94
C PRO A 61 7.36 17.62 -26.55
N LYS A 62 7.32 16.48 -25.86
CA LYS A 62 6.09 15.86 -25.36
C LYS A 62 6.39 14.84 -24.27
N VAL A 63 5.38 14.55 -23.46
CA VAL A 63 5.37 13.41 -22.53
C VAL A 63 3.98 12.77 -22.53
N THR A 64 3.90 11.50 -22.11
CA THR A 64 2.63 10.85 -21.79
C THR A 64 2.53 10.62 -20.29
N VAL A 65 1.43 11.01 -19.66
CA VAL A 65 1.17 10.73 -18.25
C VAL A 65 0.54 9.35 -18.10
N LEU A 66 1.26 8.46 -17.41
CA LEU A 66 0.91 7.05 -17.28
C LEU A 66 0.12 6.79 -16.00
N GLN A 67 0.67 7.23 -14.87
CA GLN A 67 0.11 6.95 -13.54
C GLN A 67 0.29 8.14 -12.60
N SER A 68 -0.53 8.17 -11.55
CA SER A 68 -0.47 9.15 -10.47
C SER A 68 -0.58 8.43 -9.13
N PHE A 69 0.11 8.95 -8.13
CA PHE A 69 0.01 8.55 -6.73
C PHE A 69 -0.13 9.81 -5.89
N ARG A 70 -1.21 9.92 -5.12
CA ARG A 70 -1.47 11.08 -4.29
C ARG A 70 -1.83 10.68 -2.86
N ASP A 71 -1.23 11.38 -1.91
CA ASP A 71 -1.53 11.27 -0.48
C ASP A 71 -1.28 12.64 0.17
N ASN A 72 -2.28 13.20 0.84
CA ASN A 72 -2.27 14.59 1.33
C ASN A 72 -1.87 15.57 0.21
N ASP A 73 -0.96 16.50 0.50
CA ASP A 73 -0.45 17.50 -0.43
C ASP A 73 0.74 16.99 -1.27
N TRP A 74 0.90 15.68 -1.47
CA TRP A 74 2.00 15.12 -2.26
C TRP A 74 1.50 14.39 -3.49
N SER A 75 2.23 14.54 -4.61
CA SER A 75 1.95 13.86 -5.87
C SER A 75 3.21 13.21 -6.44
N ILE A 76 3.09 11.97 -6.89
CA ILE A 76 4.08 11.29 -7.74
C ILE A 76 3.44 11.05 -9.10
N ILE A 77 4.09 11.51 -10.17
CA ILE A 77 3.58 11.37 -11.54
C ILE A 77 4.57 10.53 -12.36
N TYR A 78 4.08 9.42 -12.90
CA TYR A 78 4.86 8.56 -13.80
C TYR A 78 4.62 8.97 -15.25
N VAL A 79 5.69 9.28 -15.98
CA VAL A 79 5.60 9.75 -17.36
C VAL A 79 6.53 9.03 -18.31
N GLN A 80 6.06 8.80 -19.53
CA GLN A 80 6.88 8.42 -20.67
C GLN A 80 7.45 9.68 -21.34
N THR A 81 8.77 9.69 -21.56
CA THR A 81 9.51 10.85 -22.10
C THR A 81 9.86 10.72 -23.58
N PHE A 82 9.78 9.51 -24.15
CA PHE A 82 10.17 9.17 -25.53
C PHE A 82 11.65 9.37 -25.89
N VAL A 83 12.48 9.78 -24.94
CA VAL A 83 13.92 10.01 -25.13
C VAL A 83 14.79 9.28 -24.10
N SER A 84 14.15 8.76 -23.05
CA SER A 84 14.76 7.99 -21.96
C SER A 84 13.76 6.97 -21.43
N ASP A 85 14.20 6.18 -20.46
CA ASP A 85 13.29 5.44 -19.58
C ASP A 85 12.20 6.35 -19.02
N GLU A 86 11.02 5.76 -18.77
CA GLU A 86 9.96 6.49 -18.08
C GLU A 86 10.45 6.93 -16.70
N THR A 87 9.92 8.06 -16.24
CA THR A 87 10.39 8.73 -15.03
C THR A 87 9.23 9.01 -14.10
N PHE A 88 9.47 8.82 -12.81
CA PHE A 88 8.61 9.28 -11.74
C PHE A 88 9.08 10.66 -11.29
N LEU A 89 8.17 11.62 -11.27
CA LEU A 89 8.40 12.97 -10.80
C LEU A 89 7.71 13.17 -9.47
N PHE A 90 8.42 13.74 -8.49
CA PHE A 90 7.93 13.92 -7.13
C PHE A 90 7.63 15.40 -6.86
N PHE A 91 6.42 15.69 -6.42
CA PHE A 91 5.93 17.05 -6.16
C PHE A 91 5.44 17.17 -4.72
N SER A 92 5.80 18.27 -4.07
CA SER A 92 5.05 18.80 -2.93
C SER A 92 4.01 19.77 -3.50
N GLY A 93 2.76 19.36 -3.51
CA GLY A 93 1.61 20.08 -4.05
C GLY A 93 1.11 19.54 -5.40
N ASP A 94 0.22 20.32 -6.02
CA ASP A 94 -0.32 20.04 -7.36
C ASP A 94 0.77 20.26 -8.42
N PRO A 95 1.11 19.25 -9.27
CA PRO A 95 2.08 19.37 -10.35
C PRO A 95 1.77 20.45 -11.41
N LEU A 96 0.54 20.94 -11.50
CA LEU A 96 0.18 22.05 -12.40
C LEU A 96 0.71 23.40 -11.91
N ASN A 97 0.95 23.53 -10.60
CA ASN A 97 1.34 24.79 -9.96
C ASN A 97 2.72 24.71 -9.29
N ASN A 98 3.34 23.53 -9.24
CA ASN A 98 4.60 23.28 -8.54
C ASN A 98 5.62 22.59 -9.44
N HIS A 99 6.90 22.89 -9.19
CA HIS A 99 8.00 22.17 -9.83
C HIS A 99 8.25 20.82 -9.15
N TYR A 100 8.68 19.83 -9.91
CA TYR A 100 9.13 18.57 -9.31
C TYR A 100 10.41 18.82 -8.48
N ILE A 101 10.49 18.17 -7.32
CA ILE A 101 11.62 18.26 -6.39
C ILE A 101 12.77 17.37 -6.88
N THR A 102 12.43 16.15 -7.28
CA THR A 102 13.39 15.16 -7.80
C THR A 102 12.67 14.21 -8.76
N LYS A 103 13.46 13.34 -9.41
CA LYS A 103 12.96 12.30 -10.31
C LYS A 103 13.65 10.96 -10.05
N TRP A 104 12.95 9.88 -10.37
CA TRP A 104 13.45 8.51 -10.27
C TRP A 104 13.09 7.72 -11.54
N SER A 105 14.04 6.96 -12.07
CA SER A 105 13.89 6.12 -13.26
C SER A 105 14.63 4.82 -13.07
N GLY A 106 14.27 3.83 -13.90
CA GLY A 106 14.91 2.52 -13.95
C GLY A 106 14.02 1.41 -13.41
N GLY A 107 14.58 0.21 -13.37
CA GLY A 107 13.98 -0.94 -12.70
C GLY A 107 14.56 -1.11 -11.30
N ALA A 108 13.78 -1.70 -10.41
CA ALA A 108 14.25 -2.11 -9.09
C ALA A 108 13.78 -3.53 -8.77
N SER A 109 14.65 -4.29 -8.12
CA SER A 109 14.38 -5.63 -7.63
C SER A 109 13.65 -5.59 -6.28
N PRO A 110 12.94 -6.67 -5.89
CA PRO A 110 12.31 -6.78 -4.58
C PRO A 110 13.26 -6.56 -3.38
N SER A 111 14.56 -6.86 -3.53
CA SER A 111 15.56 -6.63 -2.47
C SER A 111 15.87 -5.16 -2.23
N GLU A 112 15.57 -4.27 -3.18
CA GLU A 112 15.90 -2.84 -3.11
C GLU A 112 14.81 -2.00 -2.44
N GLU A 113 13.65 -2.58 -2.09
CA GLU A 113 12.51 -1.86 -1.53
C GLU A 113 12.89 -0.99 -0.32
N LYS A 114 13.67 -1.55 0.62
CA LYS A 114 14.12 -0.82 1.80
C LYS A 114 15.04 0.34 1.44
N ASP A 115 15.95 0.14 0.50
CA ASP A 115 16.91 1.16 0.08
C ASP A 115 16.21 2.29 -0.67
N ILE A 116 15.16 1.99 -1.44
CA ILE A 116 14.31 2.98 -2.09
C ILE A 116 13.55 3.80 -1.05
N LYS A 117 12.97 3.17 -0.01
CA LYS A 117 12.35 3.92 1.10
C LYS A 117 13.34 4.88 1.77
N VAL A 118 14.57 4.43 2.02
CA VAL A 118 15.64 5.27 2.58
C VAL A 118 16.00 6.42 1.63
N TRP A 119 16.14 6.15 0.34
CA TRP A 119 16.38 7.16 -0.67
C TRP A 119 15.27 8.21 -0.70
N MET A 120 13.99 7.79 -0.64
CA MET A 120 12.87 8.72 -0.61
C MET A 120 12.94 9.63 0.61
N LYS A 121 13.15 9.09 1.81
CA LYS A 121 13.25 9.92 3.02
C LYS A 121 14.44 10.85 3.03
N LYS A 122 15.53 10.46 2.39
CA LYS A 122 16.71 11.33 2.23
C LYS A 122 16.46 12.49 1.27
N ASN A 123 15.76 12.26 0.17
CA ASN A 123 15.55 13.27 -0.89
C ASN A 123 14.24 14.06 -0.72
N LEU A 124 13.29 13.51 0.02
CA LEU A 124 11.94 14.02 0.21
C LEU A 124 11.58 13.86 1.70
N PRO A 125 12.20 14.63 2.62
CA PRO A 125 12.07 14.42 4.06
C PRO A 125 10.62 14.51 4.55
N ASP A 126 9.81 15.36 3.92
CA ASP A 126 8.41 15.62 4.32
C ASP A 126 7.39 14.78 3.54
N ILE A 127 7.82 13.82 2.71
CA ILE A 127 6.89 12.94 2.01
C ILE A 127 6.16 12.02 3.01
N PRO A 128 4.83 11.84 2.88
CA PRO A 128 4.07 10.94 3.73
C PRO A 128 4.67 9.53 3.73
N GLU A 129 4.77 8.92 4.92
CA GLU A 129 5.32 7.56 5.07
C GLU A 129 4.56 6.53 4.22
N LYS A 130 3.24 6.69 4.15
CA LYS A 130 2.37 5.85 3.33
C LYS A 130 2.73 5.95 1.84
N LEU A 131 2.85 7.18 1.32
CA LEU A 131 3.21 7.40 -0.08
C LEU A 131 4.62 6.87 -0.39
N ALA A 132 5.58 7.04 0.52
CA ALA A 132 6.91 6.47 0.37
C ALA A 132 6.92 4.93 0.36
N GLY A 133 6.15 4.31 1.26
CA GLY A 133 5.97 2.86 1.29
C GLY A 133 5.30 2.33 0.03
N CYS A 134 4.22 2.98 -0.42
CA CYS A 134 3.52 2.61 -1.64
C CYS A 134 4.43 2.70 -2.88
N PHE A 135 5.18 3.80 -3.03
CA PHE A 135 6.09 3.94 -4.16
C PHE A 135 7.17 2.85 -4.17
N ALA A 136 7.84 2.62 -3.03
CA ALA A 136 8.89 1.61 -2.95
C ALA A 136 8.36 0.19 -3.25
N TYR A 137 7.17 -0.14 -2.74
CA TYR A 137 6.49 -1.40 -3.05
C TYR A 137 6.15 -1.50 -4.54
N HIS A 138 5.57 -0.44 -5.11
CA HIS A 138 5.17 -0.39 -6.52
C HIS A 138 6.35 -0.65 -7.46
N VAL A 139 7.45 0.09 -7.29
CA VAL A 139 8.58 -0.02 -8.23
C VAL A 139 9.40 -1.30 -8.11
N THR A 140 9.18 -2.10 -7.06
CA THR A 140 9.93 -3.35 -6.79
C THR A 140 9.11 -4.62 -6.90
N ARG A 141 7.78 -4.56 -6.74
CA ARG A 141 6.93 -5.76 -6.64
C ARG A 141 5.62 -5.69 -7.42
N ASP A 142 5.06 -4.50 -7.58
CA ASP A 142 3.72 -4.28 -8.14
C ASP A 142 3.78 -3.29 -9.30
N ARG A 143 4.82 -3.44 -10.13
CA ARG A 143 4.97 -2.62 -11.32
C ARG A 143 3.98 -3.16 -12.35
N ASP A 144 2.81 -2.53 -12.39
CA ASP A 144 1.84 -2.70 -13.47
C ASP A 144 2.57 -2.45 -14.81
N MET A 145 2.84 -3.50 -15.58
CA MET A 145 3.40 -3.40 -16.94
C MET A 145 2.29 -3.20 -17.96
#